data_AF-A0A2V8PTY5-F1
#
_entry.id   AF-A0A2V8PTY5-F1
#
_cell.length_a   1.000
_cell.length_b   1.000
_cell.length_c   1.000
_cell.angle_alpha   90.00
_cell.angle_beta   90.00
_cell.angle_gamma   90.00
#
_symmetry.space_group_name_H-M   'P 1'
#
loop_
_entity.id
_entity.type
_entity.pdbx_description
1 polymer ?
#
loop_
_entity_poly.entity_id
_entity_poly.type
_entity_poly.pdbx_seq_one_letter_code
_entity_poly.pdbx_strand_id
1 'polypeptide(L)'
;MSANPVLLNTSVGQNAGAVNTGFANSFFGANAGFNNTTGGANAFFGQFAGASNTTGQENTFVGDLAGTDPGAPGNATGSRNTFIGRLSGKSNTTGSNNTIIGSQANVSAGNLNFATAIGANAVVNTSDTIVLGKVAGTYGSPAVARPADNVQIPGNLNVGLGAINPAAKVTVTGTGVYNVAGAARFDLFNTTANSGFLQHVLDNGSWQIATTAGATRMLIDSGGAVQIPGDLSVSGSLTLNIVNANTQYNLGGNRFLSANLGLANTSLGQNSGAVSTGQFNSFFGTYAGQTNTNGVANSFFGDTAGGRNVGGSRNSFFGSGSGFANVSGGGNSFFGYHAGINNTASFNAFFGDNAGGTNVGGNLNSFFGSGAGFANTAGSGNSFFGFHAGINDTASFNAFFGDNAGGSNVGGSHNSFFGSGTGFANVSGGDNTFVGYHSGINNT
;
A
#
# COMPACT_ATOMS: atom_id res chain seq x y z
N MET A 1 -1.57 1.16 87.74
CA MET A 1 -0.40 1.17 86.83
C MET A 1 0.84 0.99 87.70
N SER A 2 1.50 -0.16 87.63
CA SER A 2 2.69 -0.50 88.43
C SER A 2 3.87 -0.71 87.49
N ALA A 3 5.03 -0.17 87.86
CA ALA A 3 6.27 -0.21 87.10
C ALA A 3 6.93 -1.60 87.18
N ASN A 4 7.26 -2.17 86.02
CA ASN A 4 8.15 -3.33 85.83
C ASN A 4 9.08 -2.98 84.63
N PRO A 5 10.33 -3.45 84.57
CA PRO A 5 11.37 -2.92 83.67
C PRO A 5 10.92 -3.09 82.21
N VAL A 6 10.91 -1.98 81.48
CA VAL A 6 9.75 -1.62 80.64
C VAL A 6 9.71 -2.35 79.30
N LEU A 7 9.28 -3.61 79.31
CA LEU A 7 8.60 -4.20 78.15
C LEU A 7 7.26 -3.43 78.02
N LEU A 8 7.23 -2.36 77.21
CA LEU A 8 6.08 -1.46 77.00
C LEU A 8 4.88 -2.17 76.32
N ASN A 9 4.31 -3.18 76.97
CA ASN A 9 3.21 -3.95 76.42
C ASN A 9 1.86 -3.48 76.97
N THR A 10 0.87 -3.33 76.10
CA THR A 10 -0.54 -3.09 76.46
C THR A 10 -1.37 -4.25 75.91
N SER A 11 -2.06 -5.00 76.78
CA SER A 11 -2.94 -6.10 76.39
C SER A 11 -4.34 -5.91 76.98
N VAL A 12 -5.37 -5.90 76.13
CA VAL A 12 -6.76 -5.69 76.53
C VAL A 12 -7.66 -6.70 75.82
N GLY A 13 -8.30 -7.57 76.60
CA GLY A 13 -9.16 -8.66 76.11
C GLY A 13 -8.76 -10.01 76.71
N GLN A 14 -9.68 -10.97 76.67
CA GLN A 14 -9.42 -12.32 77.17
C GLN A 14 -8.22 -12.95 76.45
N ASN A 15 -7.21 -13.40 77.19
CA ASN A 15 -5.98 -14.03 76.67
C ASN A 15 -5.17 -13.18 75.67
N ALA A 16 -5.37 -11.86 75.62
CA ALA A 16 -4.56 -10.99 74.79
C ALA A 16 -3.08 -11.04 75.24
N GLY A 17 -2.16 -11.41 74.34
CA GLY A 17 -0.74 -11.56 74.65
C GLY A 17 -0.41 -12.61 75.72
N ALA A 18 -1.18 -13.70 75.81
CA ALA A 18 -1.09 -14.66 76.91
C ALA A 18 0.32 -15.23 77.17
N VAL A 19 1.13 -15.43 76.13
CA VAL A 19 2.53 -15.91 76.28
C VAL A 19 3.60 -14.89 75.85
N ASN A 20 3.24 -13.60 75.80
CA ASN A 20 4.12 -12.52 75.35
C ASN A 20 5.28 -12.22 76.31
N THR A 21 6.49 -12.47 75.84
CA THR A 21 7.77 -12.10 76.46
C THR A 21 8.53 -11.02 75.67
N GLY A 22 7.98 -10.53 74.55
CA GLY A 22 8.52 -9.44 73.75
C GLY A 22 8.27 -8.05 74.35
N PHE A 23 8.67 -7.02 73.62
CA PHE A 23 8.61 -5.61 74.07
C PHE A 23 7.74 -4.74 73.16
N ALA A 24 7.20 -3.63 73.68
CA ALA A 24 6.51 -2.59 72.91
C ALA A 24 5.26 -3.07 72.11
N ASN A 25 4.55 -4.10 72.56
CA ASN A 25 3.38 -4.64 71.88
C ASN A 25 2.05 -4.00 72.34
N SER A 26 1.09 -3.83 71.43
CA SER A 26 -0.26 -3.34 71.70
C SER A 26 -1.30 -4.32 71.19
N PHE A 27 -1.96 -5.06 72.08
CA PHE A 27 -2.94 -6.10 71.76
C PHE A 27 -4.32 -5.74 72.30
N PHE A 28 -5.31 -5.64 71.42
CA PHE A 28 -6.69 -5.29 71.76
C PHE A 28 -7.66 -6.27 71.08
N GLY A 29 -8.39 -7.04 71.88
CA GLY A 29 -9.33 -8.07 71.41
C GLY A 29 -9.06 -9.43 72.05
N ALA A 30 -10.07 -10.28 72.11
CA ALA A 30 -9.91 -11.63 72.65
C ALA A 30 -8.91 -12.44 71.81
N ASN A 31 -7.92 -13.04 72.48
CA ASN A 31 -6.82 -13.82 71.91
C ASN A 31 -5.94 -13.04 70.90
N ALA A 32 -5.96 -11.70 70.90
CA ALA A 32 -5.04 -10.90 70.10
C ALA A 32 -3.58 -11.19 70.54
N GLY A 33 -2.69 -11.51 69.60
CA GLY A 33 -1.29 -11.84 69.89
C GLY A 33 -1.09 -13.05 70.81
N PHE A 34 -2.06 -13.97 70.87
CA PHE A 34 -2.08 -15.08 71.84
C PHE A 34 -0.76 -15.87 71.92
N ASN A 35 -0.18 -16.28 70.78
CA ASN A 35 1.07 -17.05 70.75
C ASN A 35 2.35 -16.20 70.66
N ASN A 36 2.27 -14.87 70.77
CA ASN A 36 3.46 -14.03 70.66
C ASN A 36 4.40 -14.39 71.80
N THR A 37 5.62 -14.85 71.50
CA THR A 37 6.65 -15.11 72.49
C THR A 37 7.59 -13.92 72.52
N THR A 38 8.60 -13.86 71.67
CA THR A 38 9.64 -12.82 71.71
C THR A 38 9.43 -11.69 70.71
N GLY A 39 8.37 -11.72 69.89
CA GLY A 39 8.06 -10.67 68.92
C GLY A 39 7.82 -9.31 69.59
N GLY A 40 8.46 -8.25 69.10
CA GLY A 40 8.36 -6.90 69.63
C GLY A 40 7.74 -5.89 68.66
N ALA A 41 7.28 -4.76 69.19
CA ALA A 41 6.73 -3.62 68.45
C ALA A 41 5.52 -3.98 67.54
N ASN A 42 4.69 -4.94 67.94
CA ASN A 42 3.49 -5.34 67.19
C ASN A 42 2.23 -4.61 67.68
N ALA A 43 1.34 -4.22 66.76
CA ALA A 43 0.05 -3.63 67.06
C ALA A 43 -1.08 -4.51 66.50
N PHE A 44 -1.78 -5.26 67.35
CA PHE A 44 -2.88 -6.15 66.96
C PHE A 44 -4.21 -5.69 67.55
N PHE A 45 -5.18 -5.43 66.67
CA PHE A 45 -6.52 -4.97 67.04
C PHE A 45 -7.57 -5.83 66.36
N GLY A 46 -8.35 -6.58 67.14
CA GLY A 46 -9.38 -7.50 66.66
C GLY A 46 -9.32 -8.85 67.38
N GLN A 47 -10.43 -9.59 67.34
CA GLN A 47 -10.45 -10.95 67.86
C GLN A 47 -9.47 -11.82 67.05
N PHE A 48 -8.61 -12.57 67.75
CA PHE A 48 -7.54 -13.40 67.16
C PHE A 48 -6.57 -12.67 66.20
N ALA A 49 -6.52 -11.33 66.20
CA ALA A 49 -5.55 -10.60 65.38
C ALA A 49 -4.12 -10.98 65.79
N GLY A 50 -3.32 -11.46 64.83
CA GLY A 50 -1.94 -11.91 65.08
C GLY A 50 -1.79 -13.07 66.06
N ALA A 51 -2.85 -13.85 66.31
CA ALA A 51 -2.79 -14.94 67.29
C ALA A 51 -1.75 -16.03 66.94
N SER A 52 -1.36 -16.16 65.66
CA SER A 52 -0.28 -17.06 65.23
C SER A 52 1.15 -16.49 65.34
N ASN A 53 1.32 -15.18 65.61
CA ASN A 53 2.66 -14.58 65.68
C ASN A 53 3.42 -15.15 66.86
N THR A 54 4.64 -15.62 66.65
CA THR A 54 5.53 -16.11 67.72
C THR A 54 6.71 -15.17 67.92
N THR A 55 7.51 -14.93 66.88
CA THR A 55 8.72 -14.10 66.96
C THR A 55 8.73 -12.90 66.02
N GLY A 56 7.75 -12.77 65.14
CA GLY A 56 7.64 -11.65 64.19
C GLY A 56 7.55 -10.30 64.89
N GLN A 57 8.20 -9.29 64.32
CA GLN A 57 8.28 -7.93 64.89
C GLN A 57 7.68 -6.88 63.95
N GLU A 58 7.34 -5.73 64.51
CA GLU A 58 6.92 -4.54 63.76
C GLU A 58 5.68 -4.78 62.86
N ASN A 59 4.80 -5.69 63.24
CA ASN A 59 3.57 -5.99 62.50
C ASN A 59 2.39 -5.15 62.98
N THR A 60 1.56 -4.66 62.05
CA THR A 60 0.29 -3.97 62.34
C THR A 60 -0.87 -4.76 61.78
N PHE A 61 -1.65 -5.44 62.64
CA PHE A 61 -2.81 -6.24 62.25
C PHE A 61 -4.10 -5.67 62.82
N VAL A 62 -5.03 -5.31 61.95
CA VAL A 62 -6.30 -4.69 62.33
C VAL A 62 -7.45 -5.42 61.66
N GLY A 63 -8.28 -6.12 62.44
CA GLY A 63 -9.42 -6.89 61.98
C GLY A 63 -9.50 -8.26 62.65
N ASP A 64 -10.71 -8.82 62.69
CA ASP A 64 -10.94 -10.18 63.15
C ASP A 64 -10.12 -11.18 62.30
N LEU A 65 -9.30 -12.00 62.96
CA LEU A 65 -8.39 -12.98 62.35
C LEU A 65 -7.39 -12.38 61.34
N ALA A 66 -7.04 -11.09 61.44
CA ALA A 66 -5.98 -10.50 60.62
C ALA A 66 -4.62 -11.18 60.92
N GLY A 67 -3.93 -11.65 59.88
CA GLY A 67 -2.65 -12.37 59.97
C GLY A 67 -2.73 -13.75 60.63
N THR A 68 -3.92 -14.33 60.77
CA THR A 68 -4.14 -15.62 61.41
C THR A 68 -5.10 -16.47 60.57
N ASP A 69 -4.79 -17.76 60.42
CA ASP A 69 -5.71 -18.74 59.86
C ASP A 69 -6.17 -19.70 60.97
N PRO A 70 -7.48 -19.86 61.23
CA PRO A 70 -7.98 -20.83 62.21
C PRO A 70 -7.63 -22.29 61.89
N GLY A 71 -7.30 -22.62 60.64
CA GLY A 71 -7.06 -23.99 60.17
C GLY A 71 -5.63 -24.28 59.71
N ALA A 72 -4.72 -23.31 59.78
CA ALA A 72 -3.34 -23.42 59.29
C ALA A 72 -2.42 -22.49 60.10
N PRO A 73 -1.08 -22.65 60.06
CA PRO A 73 -0.20 -21.63 60.65
C PRO A 73 -0.46 -20.29 59.94
N GLY A 74 -0.92 -19.27 60.69
CA GLY A 74 -0.91 -17.86 60.25
C GLY A 74 0.50 -17.26 60.35
N ASN A 75 0.62 -15.93 60.44
CA ASN A 75 1.93 -15.28 60.42
C ASN A 75 2.70 -15.61 61.69
N ALA A 76 3.67 -16.52 61.61
CA ALA A 76 4.43 -17.02 62.75
C ALA A 76 5.70 -16.18 62.99
N THR A 77 6.48 -15.91 61.96
CA THR A 77 7.79 -15.24 62.09
C THR A 77 7.97 -14.05 61.16
N GLY A 78 7.04 -13.80 60.24
CA GLY A 78 7.09 -12.66 59.33
C GLY A 78 7.04 -11.34 60.07
N SER A 79 7.88 -10.39 59.65
CA SER A 79 8.03 -9.08 60.29
C SER A 79 7.66 -7.94 59.34
N ARG A 80 7.36 -6.75 59.89
CA ARG A 80 7.06 -5.53 59.12
C ARG A 80 5.86 -5.66 58.18
N ASN A 81 4.86 -6.46 58.56
CA ASN A 81 3.65 -6.63 57.77
C ASN A 81 2.54 -5.72 58.26
N THR A 82 1.78 -5.15 57.33
CA THR A 82 0.57 -4.36 57.62
C THR A 82 -0.64 -5.09 57.06
N PHE A 83 -1.46 -5.70 57.92
CA PHE A 83 -2.68 -6.41 57.53
C PHE A 83 -3.92 -5.74 58.10
N ILE A 84 -4.79 -5.22 57.23
CA ILE A 84 -5.98 -4.47 57.63
C ILE A 84 -7.22 -5.06 56.97
N GLY A 85 -8.10 -5.66 57.75
CA GLY A 85 -9.35 -6.28 57.33
C GLY A 85 -9.59 -7.63 58.00
N ARG A 86 -10.86 -8.07 58.05
CA ARG A 86 -11.19 -9.42 58.53
C ARG A 86 -10.51 -10.46 57.64
N LEU A 87 -9.76 -11.39 58.22
CA LEU A 87 -8.99 -12.43 57.54
C LEU A 87 -7.92 -11.91 56.55
N SER A 88 -7.48 -10.66 56.68
CA SER A 88 -6.43 -10.12 55.81
C SER A 88 -5.09 -10.81 56.09
N GLY A 89 -4.36 -11.23 55.05
CA GLY A 89 -3.03 -11.84 55.19
C GLY A 89 -3.02 -13.19 55.92
N LYS A 90 -4.17 -13.86 56.04
CA LYS A 90 -4.32 -15.12 56.80
C LYS A 90 -3.34 -16.22 56.38
N SER A 91 -2.97 -16.26 55.10
CA SER A 91 -2.08 -17.30 54.56
C SER A 91 -0.60 -16.93 54.68
N ASN A 92 -0.26 -15.72 55.14
CA ASN A 92 1.13 -15.35 55.39
C ASN A 92 1.64 -16.11 56.60
N THR A 93 2.78 -16.79 56.50
CA THR A 93 3.36 -17.59 57.59
C THR A 93 4.73 -17.09 58.02
N THR A 94 5.60 -16.76 57.06
CA THR A 94 6.97 -16.29 57.27
C THR A 94 7.33 -15.05 56.44
N GLY A 95 6.47 -14.67 55.50
CA GLY A 95 6.66 -13.52 54.61
C GLY A 95 6.73 -12.20 55.36
N SER A 96 7.58 -11.28 54.91
CA SER A 96 7.87 -10.01 55.58
C SER A 96 7.72 -8.83 54.63
N ASN A 97 7.52 -7.63 55.19
CA ASN A 97 7.35 -6.38 54.42
C ASN A 97 6.15 -6.39 53.47
N ASN A 98 5.07 -7.08 53.83
CA ASN A 98 3.85 -7.14 53.01
C ASN A 98 2.79 -6.15 53.49
N THR A 99 2.04 -5.56 52.54
CA THR A 99 0.92 -4.64 52.81
C THR A 99 -0.37 -5.22 52.26
N ILE A 100 -1.26 -5.71 53.13
CA ILE A 100 -2.48 -6.41 52.74
C ILE A 100 -3.70 -5.70 53.34
N ILE A 101 -4.48 -5.03 52.50
CA ILE A 101 -5.57 -4.15 52.93
C ILE A 101 -6.87 -4.57 52.23
N GLY A 102 -7.87 -4.98 53.02
CA GLY A 102 -9.20 -5.40 52.57
C GLY A 102 -9.66 -6.68 53.27
N SER A 103 -10.98 -6.85 53.44
CA SER A 103 -11.51 -8.12 53.97
C SER A 103 -11.17 -9.27 53.02
N GLN A 104 -10.59 -10.34 53.58
CA GLN A 104 -10.10 -11.51 52.85
C GLN A 104 -9.02 -11.19 51.80
N ALA A 105 -8.43 -9.99 51.81
CA ALA A 105 -7.23 -9.71 51.01
C ALA A 105 -6.08 -10.59 51.50
N ASN A 106 -5.26 -11.13 50.61
CA ASN A 106 -4.31 -12.17 51.01
C ASN A 106 -3.06 -12.24 50.14
N VAL A 107 -2.08 -12.98 50.63
CA VAL A 107 -0.97 -13.53 49.84
C VAL A 107 -1.36 -14.94 49.36
N SER A 108 -0.93 -15.34 48.17
CA SER A 108 -1.17 -16.71 47.67
C SER A 108 -0.19 -17.74 48.24
N ALA A 109 0.94 -17.28 48.81
CA ALA A 109 1.96 -18.11 49.43
C ALA A 109 2.43 -17.47 50.74
N GLY A 110 2.77 -18.31 51.73
CA GLY A 110 3.03 -17.83 53.09
C GLY A 110 4.36 -17.10 53.28
N ASN A 111 5.23 -17.08 52.29
CA ASN A 111 6.59 -16.58 52.35
C ASN A 111 6.89 -15.44 51.36
N LEU A 112 5.86 -14.79 50.79
CA LEU A 112 6.07 -13.65 49.90
C LEU A 112 6.69 -12.47 50.66
N ASN A 113 7.48 -11.65 49.97
CA ASN A 113 8.07 -10.44 50.54
C ASN A 113 7.81 -9.24 49.62
N PHE A 114 7.67 -8.05 50.20
CA PHE A 114 7.37 -6.82 49.44
C PHE A 114 6.10 -6.94 48.57
N ALA A 115 5.15 -7.77 49.00
CA ALA A 115 3.92 -8.03 48.29
C ALA A 115 2.80 -7.13 48.83
N THR A 116 2.10 -6.45 47.91
CA THR A 116 1.01 -5.55 48.26
C THR A 116 -0.29 -6.00 47.61
N ALA A 117 -1.34 -6.19 48.40
CA ALA A 117 -2.69 -6.46 47.91
C ALA A 117 -3.67 -5.46 48.53
N ILE A 118 -4.36 -4.68 47.70
CA ILE A 118 -5.30 -3.65 48.14
C ILE A 118 -6.67 -3.91 47.49
N GLY A 119 -7.69 -4.17 48.31
CA GLY A 119 -9.06 -4.45 47.90
C GLY A 119 -9.63 -5.71 48.56
N ALA A 120 -10.94 -5.77 48.77
CA ALA A 120 -11.57 -6.95 49.36
C ALA A 120 -11.43 -8.17 48.43
N ASN A 121 -10.88 -9.26 48.96
CA ASN A 121 -10.48 -10.47 48.20
C ASN A 121 -9.37 -10.24 47.15
N ALA A 122 -8.62 -9.14 47.23
CA ALA A 122 -7.41 -8.97 46.41
C ALA A 122 -6.36 -10.00 46.85
N VAL A 123 -5.74 -10.68 45.89
CA VAL A 123 -4.70 -11.69 46.18
C VAL A 123 -3.46 -11.37 45.38
N VAL A 124 -2.35 -11.13 46.07
CA VAL A 124 -1.02 -10.99 45.47
C VAL A 124 -0.32 -12.34 45.46
N ASN A 125 0.29 -12.69 44.33
CA ASN A 125 0.82 -14.03 44.09
C ASN A 125 2.35 -14.13 43.99
N THR A 126 3.03 -13.00 43.88
CA THR A 126 4.49 -12.92 43.77
C THR A 126 5.03 -11.83 44.70
N SER A 127 6.29 -11.98 45.10
CA SER A 127 7.05 -10.90 45.76
C SER A 127 7.18 -9.69 44.83
N ASP A 128 7.52 -8.52 45.39
CA ASP A 128 7.83 -7.31 44.63
C ASP A 128 6.69 -6.84 43.70
N THR A 129 5.44 -7.15 44.08
CA THR A 129 4.25 -6.97 43.24
C THR A 129 3.15 -6.24 43.98
N ILE A 130 2.46 -5.34 43.28
CA ILE A 130 1.26 -4.66 43.77
C ILE A 130 0.05 -5.16 42.99
N VAL A 131 -0.96 -5.66 43.70
CA VAL A 131 -2.29 -6.00 43.16
C VAL A 131 -3.31 -5.00 43.71
N LEU A 132 -4.02 -4.32 42.80
CA LEU A 132 -5.11 -3.39 43.11
C LEU A 132 -6.43 -4.00 42.64
N GLY A 133 -7.26 -4.42 43.60
CA GLY A 133 -8.56 -5.04 43.36
C GLY A 133 -8.52 -6.57 43.26
N LYS A 134 -9.71 -7.18 43.21
CA LYS A 134 -9.87 -8.63 43.02
C LYS A 134 -10.00 -9.00 41.54
N VAL A 135 -9.68 -10.26 41.24
CA VAL A 135 -9.95 -10.88 39.94
C VAL A 135 -11.45 -11.21 39.78
N ALA A 136 -11.86 -11.63 38.58
CA ALA A 136 -13.19 -12.18 38.38
C ALA A 136 -13.31 -13.53 39.11
N GLY A 137 -14.46 -13.77 39.75
CA GLY A 137 -14.65 -14.99 40.55
C GLY A 137 -15.95 -14.96 41.33
N THR A 138 -16.16 -16.00 42.14
CA THR A 138 -17.34 -16.14 42.99
C THR A 138 -16.98 -15.78 44.43
N TYR A 139 -17.71 -14.84 45.03
CA TYR A 139 -17.40 -14.27 46.34
C TYR A 139 -18.65 -14.17 47.22
N GLY A 140 -18.45 -14.13 48.55
CA GLY A 140 -19.51 -13.95 49.53
C GLY A 140 -20.19 -15.25 49.98
N SER A 141 -21.15 -15.10 50.91
CA SER A 141 -22.06 -16.17 51.34
C SER A 141 -23.49 -15.58 51.37
N PRO A 142 -24.38 -15.95 50.43
CA PRO A 142 -24.19 -16.93 49.35
C PRO A 142 -23.17 -16.47 48.29
N ALA A 143 -22.62 -17.44 47.56
CA ALA A 143 -21.55 -17.22 46.59
C ALA A 143 -22.11 -16.59 45.30
N VAL A 144 -21.66 -15.37 44.95
CA VAL A 144 -22.11 -14.62 43.77
C VAL A 144 -20.93 -14.37 42.83
N ALA A 145 -21.11 -14.62 41.53
CA ALA A 145 -20.13 -14.30 40.50
C ALA A 145 -19.99 -12.78 40.35
N ARG A 146 -18.76 -12.28 40.42
CA ARG A 146 -18.44 -10.85 40.25
C ARG A 146 -17.31 -10.70 39.24
N PRO A 147 -17.34 -9.66 38.38
CA PRO A 147 -16.25 -9.37 37.46
C PRO A 147 -14.99 -8.93 38.22
N ALA A 148 -13.85 -8.83 37.52
CA ALA A 148 -12.65 -8.19 38.06
C ALA A 148 -12.94 -6.71 38.38
N ASP A 149 -12.22 -6.15 39.34
CA ASP A 149 -12.38 -4.73 39.66
C ASP A 149 -11.71 -3.86 38.58
N ASN A 150 -12.32 -2.70 38.29
CA ASN A 150 -11.72 -1.69 37.42
C ASN A 150 -10.93 -0.69 38.27
N VAL A 151 -9.67 -0.45 37.93
CA VAL A 151 -8.88 0.64 38.51
C VAL A 151 -9.11 1.91 37.69
N GLN A 152 -9.83 2.88 38.25
CA GLN A 152 -10.06 4.18 37.62
C GLN A 152 -9.12 5.23 38.21
N ILE A 153 -8.41 5.94 37.32
CA ILE A 153 -7.53 7.06 37.68
C ILE A 153 -8.03 8.28 36.90
N PRO A 154 -8.76 9.21 37.54
CA PRO A 154 -9.35 10.37 36.86
C PRO A 154 -8.35 11.35 36.23
N GLY A 155 -7.09 11.32 36.68
CA GLY A 155 -6.00 12.14 36.16
C GLY A 155 -4.94 11.32 35.42
N ASN A 156 -3.74 11.89 35.28
CA ASN A 156 -2.64 11.22 34.60
C ASN A 156 -2.05 10.08 35.46
N LEU A 157 -2.01 8.87 34.92
CA LEU A 157 -1.17 7.78 35.46
C LEU A 157 0.22 7.86 34.81
N ASN A 158 1.21 8.36 35.55
CA ASN A 158 2.61 8.31 35.13
C ASN A 158 3.25 7.03 35.67
N VAL A 159 3.50 6.05 34.80
CA VAL A 159 4.21 4.80 35.17
C VAL A 159 5.70 4.96 34.85
N GLY A 160 6.50 5.28 35.86
CA GLY A 160 7.96 5.27 35.76
C GLY A 160 8.53 3.88 36.08
N LEU A 161 9.50 3.41 35.30
CA LEU A 161 10.10 2.08 35.45
C LEU A 161 11.37 2.04 36.32
N GLY A 162 11.58 3.04 37.18
CA GLY A 162 12.61 3.03 38.22
C GLY A 162 14.08 3.10 37.75
N ALA A 163 14.37 3.13 36.45
CA ALA A 163 15.71 3.32 35.89
C ALA A 163 15.68 4.34 34.74
N ILE A 164 16.80 5.04 34.53
CA ILE A 164 16.98 6.01 33.41
C ILE A 164 16.96 5.29 32.03
N ASN A 165 17.02 3.96 32.03
CA ASN A 165 17.03 3.14 30.83
C ASN A 165 16.42 1.74 31.12
N PRO A 166 15.09 1.63 31.31
CA PRO A 166 14.46 0.37 31.65
C PRO A 166 14.46 -0.57 30.44
N ALA A 167 15.01 -1.77 30.60
CA ALA A 167 15.00 -2.81 29.57
C ALA A 167 13.59 -3.38 29.28
N ALA A 168 12.60 -3.09 30.13
CA ALA A 168 11.23 -3.55 30.01
C ALA A 168 10.30 -2.39 29.64
N LYS A 169 9.57 -2.53 28.53
CA LYS A 169 8.50 -1.61 28.09
C LYS A 169 7.31 -1.71 29.03
N VAL A 170 6.52 -0.63 29.16
CA VAL A 170 5.15 -0.73 29.68
C VAL A 170 4.39 -1.71 28.79
N THR A 171 4.28 -2.96 29.23
CA THR A 171 3.59 -4.02 28.51
C THR A 171 2.17 -4.06 29.01
N VAL A 172 1.22 -3.74 28.13
CA VAL A 172 -0.20 -3.91 28.43
C VAL A 172 -0.67 -5.17 27.70
N THR A 173 -1.02 -6.20 28.46
CA THR A 173 -1.50 -7.49 27.95
C THR A 173 -3.03 -7.55 28.02
N GLY A 174 -3.69 -7.85 26.90
CA GLY A 174 -5.15 -8.01 26.84
C GLY A 174 -5.75 -7.72 25.45
N THR A 175 -6.93 -8.29 25.16
CA THR A 175 -7.68 -8.10 23.90
C THR A 175 -8.53 -6.83 23.86
N GLY A 176 -8.30 -5.89 24.79
CA GLY A 176 -9.08 -4.66 24.91
C GLY A 176 -8.74 -3.62 23.85
N VAL A 177 -9.77 -3.02 23.24
CA VAL A 177 -9.66 -1.88 22.31
C VAL A 177 -9.15 -0.65 23.07
N TYR A 178 -8.07 -0.03 22.57
CA TYR A 178 -7.60 1.28 23.04
C TYR A 178 -8.44 2.38 22.38
N ASN A 179 -9.55 2.75 23.01
CA ASN A 179 -10.29 3.94 22.59
C ASN A 179 -9.65 5.19 23.18
N VAL A 180 -8.81 5.86 22.39
CA VAL A 180 -8.46 7.27 22.66
C VAL A 180 -9.60 8.11 22.11
N ALA A 181 -10.53 8.53 22.97
CA ALA A 181 -11.58 9.47 22.58
C ALA A 181 -11.01 10.90 22.57
N GLY A 182 -11.11 11.58 21.43
CA GLY A 182 -10.62 12.96 21.24
C GLY A 182 -9.22 13.05 20.63
N ALA A 183 -8.85 14.23 20.13
CA ALA A 183 -7.60 14.52 19.39
C ALA A 183 -6.33 14.42 20.26
N ALA A 184 -6.09 13.27 20.88
CA ALA A 184 -4.88 12.96 21.61
C ALA A 184 -4.01 12.00 20.78
N ARG A 185 -2.76 12.43 20.56
CA ARG A 185 -1.69 11.74 19.83
C ARG A 185 -1.30 10.44 20.57
N PHE A 186 -1.26 9.33 19.84
CA PHE A 186 -0.73 8.06 20.32
C PHE A 186 0.70 7.87 19.79
N ASP A 187 1.70 8.11 20.64
CA ASP A 187 3.10 7.84 20.32
C ASP A 187 3.55 6.54 20.94
N LEU A 188 3.82 5.54 20.09
CA LEU A 188 4.39 4.27 20.52
C LEU A 188 5.91 4.30 20.29
N PHE A 189 6.68 4.68 21.31
CA PHE A 189 8.13 4.47 21.26
C PHE A 189 8.43 2.98 21.43
N ASN A 190 9.14 2.41 20.45
CA ASN A 190 9.73 1.08 20.54
C ASN A 190 11.23 1.23 20.33
N THR A 191 12.01 0.96 21.37
CA THR A 191 13.48 1.04 21.30
C THR A 191 14.18 -0.31 21.19
N THR A 192 13.50 -1.47 21.05
CA THR A 192 14.28 -2.74 20.93
C THR A 192 13.71 -3.97 20.21
N ALA A 193 12.44 -4.11 19.79
CA ALA A 193 12.06 -5.30 19.00
C ALA A 193 10.73 -5.17 18.26
N ASN A 194 10.71 -5.53 16.99
CA ASN A 194 9.81 -4.99 16.00
C ASN A 194 8.85 -6.02 15.38
N SER A 195 7.63 -6.13 15.88
CA SER A 195 6.53 -6.77 15.15
C SER A 195 5.16 -6.33 15.66
N GLY A 196 4.52 -5.40 14.93
CA GLY A 196 3.06 -5.20 15.01
C GLY A 196 2.57 -3.76 15.11
N PHE A 197 2.55 -3.09 13.96
CA PHE A 197 1.75 -1.91 13.59
C PHE A 197 2.00 -0.56 14.31
N LEU A 198 2.25 0.45 13.48
CA LEU A 198 2.87 1.75 13.77
C LEU A 198 4.27 1.62 14.35
N GLN A 199 5.21 1.34 13.45
CA GLN A 199 6.61 1.41 13.78
C GLN A 199 7.22 2.63 13.10
N HIS A 200 7.62 3.59 13.92
CA HIS A 200 8.72 4.46 13.58
C HIS A 200 10.00 3.60 13.72
N VAL A 201 10.43 2.93 12.63
CA VAL A 201 11.81 2.40 12.56
C VAL A 201 12.66 3.54 12.06
N LEU A 202 13.64 3.98 12.83
CA LEU A 202 14.74 4.76 12.29
C LEU A 202 15.87 3.79 11.94
N ASP A 203 15.67 2.92 10.96
CA ASP A 203 16.80 2.24 10.31
C ASP A 203 17.23 3.12 9.13
N ASN A 204 18.35 3.82 9.27
CA ASN A 204 18.89 4.76 8.28
C ASN A 204 17.96 5.92 7.85
N GLY A 205 16.95 6.28 8.65
CA GLY A 205 16.11 7.48 8.40
C GLY A 205 14.90 7.28 7.49
N SER A 206 14.46 6.04 7.25
CA SER A 206 13.33 5.72 6.37
C SER A 206 12.04 5.37 7.14
N TRP A 207 10.87 5.80 6.67
CA TRP A 207 9.56 5.48 7.26
C TRP A 207 8.84 4.35 6.50
N GLN A 208 8.18 3.42 7.18
CA GLN A 208 7.58 2.23 6.56
C GLN A 208 6.17 1.89 7.05
N ILE A 209 5.31 1.43 6.14
CA ILE A 209 4.05 0.71 6.46
C ILE A 209 4.22 -0.76 6.02
N ALA A 210 4.31 -1.67 7.00
CA ALA A 210 4.43 -3.11 6.77
C ALA A 210 3.25 -3.90 7.35
N THR A 211 2.95 -5.06 6.76
CA THR A 211 2.19 -6.14 7.44
C THR A 211 3.16 -7.18 7.99
N THR A 212 2.70 -8.02 8.91
CA THR A 212 3.47 -8.99 9.72
C THR A 212 4.18 -10.11 8.92
N ALA A 213 4.28 -9.99 7.59
CA ALA A 213 4.85 -11.00 6.70
C ALA A 213 5.73 -10.36 5.61
N GLY A 214 6.78 -9.63 5.99
CA GLY A 214 7.89 -9.26 5.10
C GLY A 214 7.59 -8.41 3.86
N ALA A 215 6.33 -8.03 3.63
CA ALA A 215 5.89 -7.26 2.48
C ALA A 215 5.76 -5.78 2.87
N THR A 216 6.71 -4.97 2.44
CA THR A 216 6.63 -3.51 2.51
C THR A 216 5.48 -3.04 1.61
N ARG A 217 4.49 -2.33 2.16
CA ARG A 217 3.43 -1.70 1.34
C ARG A 217 3.82 -0.30 0.87
N MET A 218 4.57 0.42 1.70
CA MET A 218 5.10 1.74 1.38
C MET A 218 6.37 2.00 2.19
N LEU A 219 7.41 2.52 1.53
CA LEU A 219 8.67 2.97 2.12
C LEU A 219 8.89 4.43 1.73
N ILE A 220 9.17 5.30 2.69
CA ILE A 220 9.74 6.62 2.44
C ILE A 220 11.21 6.49 2.81
N ASP A 221 12.11 6.55 1.83
CA ASP A 221 13.54 6.41 2.08
C ASP A 221 14.17 7.66 2.72
N SER A 222 15.46 7.57 3.07
CA SER A 222 16.21 8.67 3.69
C SER A 222 16.41 9.89 2.78
N GLY A 223 16.19 9.74 1.48
CA GLY A 223 16.16 10.84 0.51
C GLY A 223 14.76 11.45 0.34
N GLY A 224 13.75 10.91 1.03
CA GLY A 224 12.35 11.34 0.93
C GLY A 224 11.58 10.70 -0.23
N ALA A 225 12.16 9.73 -0.95
CA ALA A 225 11.46 9.07 -2.04
C ALA A 225 10.44 8.06 -1.49
N VAL A 226 9.24 8.08 -2.06
CA VAL A 226 8.16 7.15 -1.71
C VAL A 226 8.18 5.96 -2.66
N GLN A 227 8.46 4.76 -2.15
CA GLN A 227 8.38 3.51 -2.86
C GLN A 227 7.09 2.75 -2.48
N ILE A 228 6.33 2.34 -3.49
CA ILE A 228 5.11 1.53 -3.36
C ILE A 228 5.33 0.26 -4.19
N PRO A 229 5.58 -0.91 -3.58
CA PRO A 229 5.87 -2.15 -4.31
C PRO A 229 4.71 -2.72 -5.15
N GLY A 230 3.54 -2.10 -5.13
CA GLY A 230 2.36 -2.47 -5.93
C GLY A 230 1.72 -1.25 -6.59
N ASP A 231 0.44 -1.36 -6.94
CA ASP A 231 -0.28 -0.28 -7.64
C ASP A 231 -0.60 0.90 -6.70
N LEU A 232 -0.40 2.12 -7.20
CA LEU A 232 -0.90 3.34 -6.58
C LEU A 232 -2.27 3.71 -7.19
N SER A 233 -3.35 3.48 -6.43
CA SER A 233 -4.70 3.90 -6.80
C SER A 233 -5.03 5.27 -6.19
N VAL A 234 -5.34 6.26 -7.04
CA VAL A 234 -5.70 7.63 -6.65
C VAL A 234 -7.10 7.92 -7.15
N SER A 235 -8.06 8.17 -6.25
CA SER A 235 -9.45 8.48 -6.61
C SER A 235 -9.65 9.91 -7.14
N GLY A 236 -8.66 10.78 -6.94
CA GLY A 236 -8.63 12.16 -7.41
C GLY A 236 -7.52 12.41 -8.43
N SER A 237 -7.00 13.64 -8.46
CA SER A 237 -5.90 14.02 -9.35
C SER A 237 -4.53 13.67 -8.75
N LEU A 238 -3.63 13.15 -9.58
CA LEU A 238 -2.21 12.98 -9.28
C LEU A 238 -1.41 14.09 -9.99
N THR A 239 -0.76 14.98 -9.23
CA THR A 239 0.07 16.08 -9.78
C THR A 239 1.55 15.77 -9.51
N LEU A 240 2.34 15.60 -10.58
CA LEU A 240 3.76 15.27 -10.51
C LEU A 240 4.52 16.07 -11.59
N ASN A 241 5.76 16.47 -11.31
CA ASN A 241 6.59 17.18 -12.30
C ASN A 241 7.04 16.26 -13.44
N ILE A 242 7.43 15.03 -13.13
CA ILE A 242 7.94 14.03 -14.07
C ILE A 242 7.38 12.67 -13.66
N VAL A 243 6.87 11.92 -14.63
CA VAL A 243 6.45 10.52 -14.45
C VAL A 243 7.19 9.72 -15.51
N ASN A 244 7.98 8.72 -15.11
CA ASN A 244 8.69 7.82 -16.03
C ASN A 244 8.10 6.41 -15.92
N ALA A 245 7.66 5.83 -17.04
CA ALA A 245 7.26 4.43 -17.13
C ALA A 245 8.34 3.62 -17.84
N ASN A 246 8.68 2.44 -17.32
CA ASN A 246 9.67 1.56 -17.96
C ASN A 246 9.18 0.99 -19.30
N THR A 247 7.86 0.90 -19.50
CA THR A 247 7.26 0.22 -20.67
C THR A 247 6.18 1.07 -21.34
N GLN A 248 5.16 1.51 -20.60
CA GLN A 248 3.98 2.17 -21.18
C GLN A 248 3.16 2.99 -20.18
N TYR A 249 2.35 3.91 -20.70
CA TYR A 249 1.23 4.56 -20.03
C TYR A 249 -0.09 4.04 -20.59
N ASN A 250 -0.99 3.65 -19.69
CA ASN A 250 -2.33 3.18 -20.03
C ASN A 250 -3.39 4.23 -19.66
N LEU A 251 -4.46 4.35 -20.46
CA LEU A 251 -5.66 5.11 -20.14
C LEU A 251 -6.89 4.22 -20.35
N GLY A 252 -7.72 4.07 -19.31
CA GLY A 252 -8.93 3.22 -19.37
C GLY A 252 -8.65 1.75 -19.74
N GLY A 253 -7.53 1.19 -19.28
CA GLY A 253 -7.11 -0.19 -19.60
C GLY A 253 -6.44 -0.37 -20.95
N ASN A 254 -6.35 0.68 -21.77
CA ASN A 254 -5.74 0.65 -23.10
C ASN A 254 -4.33 1.27 -23.08
N ARG A 255 -3.39 0.69 -23.83
CA ARG A 255 -2.07 1.28 -24.08
C ARG A 255 -2.23 2.58 -24.86
N PHE A 256 -1.73 3.69 -24.30
CA PHE A 256 -1.89 5.02 -24.88
C PHE A 256 -0.56 5.64 -25.32
N LEU A 257 0.50 5.56 -24.49
CA LEU A 257 1.89 5.85 -24.88
C LEU A 257 2.77 4.64 -24.57
N SER A 258 3.65 4.24 -25.48
CA SER A 258 4.63 3.17 -25.24
C SER A 258 5.97 3.44 -25.90
N ALA A 259 7.03 3.02 -25.22
CA ALA A 259 8.29 2.70 -25.88
C ALA A 259 8.15 1.24 -26.38
N ASN A 260 7.85 1.05 -27.66
CA ASN A 260 7.64 -0.30 -28.22
C ASN A 260 8.94 -1.13 -28.16
N LEU A 261 8.82 -2.45 -28.37
CA LEU A 261 9.99 -3.31 -28.53
C LEU A 261 10.86 -2.77 -29.70
N GLY A 262 12.16 -2.66 -29.51
CA GLY A 262 13.05 -2.02 -30.49
C GLY A 262 13.51 -0.60 -30.09
N LEU A 263 14.46 -0.05 -30.86
CA LEU A 263 15.13 1.20 -30.51
C LEU A 263 14.37 2.42 -31.07
N ALA A 264 14.05 3.37 -30.20
CA ALA A 264 13.52 4.70 -30.54
C ALA A 264 12.19 4.71 -31.35
N ASN A 265 11.25 3.82 -31.01
CA ASN A 265 9.88 3.89 -31.52
C ASN A 265 9.00 4.78 -30.62
N THR A 266 8.12 5.60 -31.21
CA THR A 266 7.12 6.40 -30.49
C THR A 266 5.72 6.02 -30.97
N SER A 267 4.86 5.57 -30.05
CA SER A 267 3.46 5.23 -30.36
C SER A 267 2.49 6.00 -29.48
N LEU A 268 1.46 6.60 -30.10
CA LEU A 268 0.34 7.27 -29.46
C LEU A 268 -0.98 6.75 -30.04
N GLY A 269 -1.87 6.23 -29.19
CA GLY A 269 -3.20 5.75 -29.58
C GLY A 269 -3.41 4.26 -29.33
N GLN A 270 -4.67 3.84 -29.22
CA GLN A 270 -5.02 2.47 -28.85
C GLN A 270 -4.43 1.47 -29.85
N ASN A 271 -3.64 0.51 -29.35
CA ASN A 271 -2.98 -0.54 -30.14
C ASN A 271 -2.06 -0.03 -31.27
N SER A 272 -1.64 1.24 -31.21
CA SER A 272 -0.62 1.79 -32.10
C SER A 272 0.71 1.05 -31.89
N GLY A 273 1.34 0.58 -32.97
CA GLY A 273 2.64 -0.11 -32.92
C GLY A 273 2.69 -1.39 -32.07
N ALA A 274 1.55 -2.04 -31.82
CA ALA A 274 1.39 -3.05 -30.76
C ALA A 274 2.41 -4.22 -30.80
N VAL A 275 2.89 -4.60 -31.98
CA VAL A 275 3.90 -5.67 -32.14
C VAL A 275 5.18 -5.21 -32.84
N SER A 276 5.42 -3.89 -32.92
CA SER A 276 6.64 -3.35 -33.55
C SER A 276 7.86 -3.75 -32.76
N THR A 277 8.80 -4.41 -33.47
CA THR A 277 10.17 -4.71 -33.05
C THR A 277 11.22 -3.94 -33.88
N GLY A 278 10.75 -3.08 -34.80
CA GLY A 278 11.54 -2.26 -35.71
C GLY A 278 12.22 -1.07 -35.01
N GLN A 279 12.82 -0.17 -35.78
CA GLN A 279 13.56 0.97 -35.22
C GLN A 279 13.13 2.30 -35.84
N PHE A 280 13.19 3.37 -35.04
CA PHE A 280 12.94 4.75 -35.46
C PHE A 280 11.54 4.99 -36.07
N ASN A 281 10.52 4.27 -35.62
CA ASN A 281 9.14 4.44 -36.12
C ASN A 281 8.33 5.41 -35.25
N SER A 282 7.43 6.16 -35.90
CA SER A 282 6.51 7.12 -35.29
C SER A 282 5.08 6.75 -35.67
N PHE A 283 4.26 6.31 -34.72
CA PHE A 283 2.88 5.87 -34.97
C PHE A 283 1.89 6.66 -34.11
N PHE A 284 0.95 7.33 -34.75
CA PHE A 284 -0.02 8.21 -34.09
C PHE A 284 -1.43 7.92 -34.62
N GLY A 285 -2.32 7.41 -33.78
CA GLY A 285 -3.67 7.00 -34.14
C GLY A 285 -4.00 5.57 -33.73
N THR A 286 -5.28 5.28 -33.62
CA THR A 286 -5.78 3.93 -33.30
C THR A 286 -5.32 2.94 -34.38
N TYR A 287 -4.68 1.84 -33.98
CA TYR A 287 -4.14 0.81 -34.88
C TYR A 287 -3.11 1.27 -35.92
N ALA A 288 -2.54 2.48 -35.80
CA ALA A 288 -1.45 2.92 -36.66
C ALA A 288 -0.24 1.98 -36.52
N GLY A 289 0.26 1.43 -37.63
CA GLY A 289 1.39 0.50 -37.65
C GLY A 289 1.18 -0.78 -36.82
N GLN A 290 -0.07 -1.21 -36.59
CA GLN A 290 -0.40 -2.29 -35.65
C GLN A 290 0.43 -3.56 -35.85
N THR A 291 0.63 -4.00 -37.10
CA THR A 291 1.36 -5.25 -37.41
C THR A 291 2.79 -5.02 -37.91
N ASN A 292 3.34 -3.81 -37.78
CA ASN A 292 4.74 -3.56 -38.10
C ASN A 292 5.57 -4.48 -37.23
N THR A 293 6.45 -5.29 -37.83
CA THR A 293 7.37 -6.15 -37.06
C THR A 293 8.77 -5.59 -37.18
N ASN A 294 9.40 -5.64 -38.36
CA ASN A 294 10.80 -5.25 -38.57
C ASN A 294 11.01 -3.99 -39.43
N GLY A 295 9.95 -3.25 -39.76
CA GLY A 295 10.06 -2.02 -40.54
C GLY A 295 10.86 -0.91 -39.83
N VAL A 296 11.60 -0.11 -40.60
CA VAL A 296 12.50 0.92 -40.06
C VAL A 296 12.15 2.31 -40.60
N ALA A 297 12.22 3.32 -39.74
CA ALA A 297 12.06 4.73 -40.09
C ALA A 297 10.72 5.06 -40.78
N ASN A 298 9.62 4.52 -40.27
CA ASN A 298 8.27 4.83 -40.76
C ASN A 298 7.56 5.88 -39.89
N SER A 299 6.75 6.73 -40.51
CA SER A 299 5.95 7.78 -39.87
C SER A 299 4.48 7.63 -40.26
N PHE A 300 3.64 7.09 -39.38
CA PHE A 300 2.21 6.83 -39.65
C PHE A 300 1.32 7.65 -38.72
N PHE A 301 0.43 8.45 -39.30
CA PHE A 301 -0.46 9.37 -38.59
C PHE A 301 -1.89 9.19 -39.12
N GLY A 302 -2.80 8.69 -38.29
CA GLY A 302 -4.20 8.42 -38.63
C GLY A 302 -4.67 7.06 -38.15
N ASP A 303 -5.99 6.90 -38.01
CA ASP A 303 -6.59 5.59 -37.73
C ASP A 303 -6.17 4.58 -38.82
N THR A 304 -5.67 3.43 -38.40
CA THR A 304 -5.20 2.31 -39.25
C THR A 304 -4.12 2.65 -40.29
N ALA A 305 -3.49 3.84 -40.23
CA ALA A 305 -2.41 4.21 -41.14
C ALA A 305 -1.25 3.20 -41.08
N GLY A 306 -0.88 2.63 -42.23
CA GLY A 306 0.13 1.56 -42.31
C GLY A 306 -0.18 0.30 -41.50
N GLY A 307 -1.46 0.04 -41.17
CA GLY A 307 -1.88 -0.98 -40.21
C GLY A 307 -1.39 -2.41 -40.50
N ARG A 308 -1.22 -2.78 -41.79
CA ARG A 308 -0.67 -4.07 -42.24
C ARG A 308 0.77 -4.00 -42.76
N ASN A 309 1.50 -2.94 -42.46
CA ASN A 309 2.92 -2.88 -42.77
C ASN A 309 3.64 -3.94 -41.94
N VAL A 310 4.46 -4.81 -42.56
CA VAL A 310 5.22 -5.85 -41.84
C VAL A 310 6.70 -5.45 -41.78
N GLY A 311 7.29 -5.14 -42.94
CA GLY A 311 8.73 -4.81 -43.06
C GLY A 311 9.08 -3.64 -43.99
N GLY A 312 8.09 -2.90 -44.48
CA GLY A 312 8.34 -1.70 -45.26
C GLY A 312 9.15 -0.67 -44.45
N SER A 313 10.05 0.05 -45.13
CA SER A 313 10.94 1.02 -44.48
C SER A 313 10.88 2.37 -45.17
N ARG A 314 11.15 3.45 -44.42
CA ARG A 314 11.16 4.84 -44.92
C ARG A 314 9.82 5.30 -45.52
N ASN A 315 8.71 4.87 -44.95
CA ASN A 315 7.37 5.29 -45.40
C ASN A 315 6.81 6.43 -44.53
N SER A 316 6.12 7.38 -45.14
CA SER A 316 5.43 8.50 -44.48
C SER A 316 3.95 8.49 -44.85
N PHE A 317 3.07 8.07 -43.94
CA PHE A 317 1.63 7.94 -44.16
C PHE A 317 0.84 8.87 -43.23
N PHE A 318 0.03 9.75 -43.79
CA PHE A 318 -0.76 10.74 -43.07
C PHE A 318 -2.21 10.72 -43.58
N GLY A 319 -3.14 10.26 -42.75
CA GLY A 319 -4.56 10.11 -43.07
C GLY A 319 -5.09 8.73 -42.65
N SER A 320 -6.38 8.66 -42.33
CA SER A 320 -7.02 7.39 -41.95
C SER A 320 -6.98 6.40 -43.13
N GLY A 321 -6.56 5.16 -42.86
CA GLY A 321 -6.40 4.10 -43.85
C GLY A 321 -5.29 4.31 -44.87
N SER A 322 -4.48 5.37 -44.76
CA SER A 322 -3.37 5.64 -45.70
C SER A 322 -2.33 4.51 -45.64
N GLY A 323 -1.96 3.97 -46.80
CA GLY A 323 -0.99 2.88 -46.91
C GLY A 323 -1.35 1.61 -46.12
N PHE A 324 -2.63 1.38 -45.79
CA PHE A 324 -3.07 0.31 -44.89
C PHE A 324 -2.47 -1.06 -45.24
N ALA A 325 -2.47 -1.46 -46.51
CA ALA A 325 -1.99 -2.75 -46.98
C ALA A 325 -0.52 -2.76 -47.45
N ASN A 326 0.29 -1.75 -47.11
CA ASN A 326 1.69 -1.70 -47.55
C ASN A 326 2.58 -2.69 -46.77
N VAL A 327 2.55 -3.96 -47.16
CA VAL A 327 3.24 -5.08 -46.48
C VAL A 327 4.76 -4.91 -46.43
N SER A 328 5.40 -4.63 -47.58
CA SER A 328 6.87 -4.57 -47.73
C SER A 328 7.40 -3.39 -48.57
N GLY A 329 6.53 -2.57 -49.17
CA GLY A 329 6.95 -1.43 -49.98
C GLY A 329 7.68 -0.37 -49.14
N GLY A 330 8.76 0.18 -49.70
CA GLY A 330 9.60 1.18 -49.04
C GLY A 330 9.65 2.51 -49.77
N GLY A 331 9.97 3.59 -49.03
CA GLY A 331 10.15 4.92 -49.61
C GLY A 331 8.87 5.59 -50.12
N ASN A 332 7.70 5.22 -49.59
CA ASN A 332 6.43 5.80 -50.00
C ASN A 332 6.03 7.02 -49.16
N SER A 333 5.36 8.00 -49.77
CA SER A 333 4.83 9.20 -49.11
C SER A 333 3.34 9.35 -49.44
N PHE A 334 2.45 8.99 -48.51
CA PHE A 334 1.00 9.03 -48.69
C PHE A 334 0.34 10.02 -47.75
N PHE A 335 -0.48 10.92 -48.30
CA PHE A 335 -1.18 11.97 -47.55
C PHE A 335 -2.63 12.06 -48.02
N GLY A 336 -3.60 11.68 -47.20
CA GLY A 336 -5.03 11.68 -47.52
C GLY A 336 -5.77 10.46 -46.96
N TYR A 337 -7.10 10.52 -46.91
CA TYR A 337 -7.93 9.37 -46.56
C TYR A 337 -7.75 8.27 -47.62
N HIS A 338 -7.34 7.08 -47.20
CA HIS A 338 -7.10 5.92 -48.07
C HIS A 338 -6.11 6.14 -49.24
N ALA A 339 -5.25 7.16 -49.17
CA ALA A 339 -4.15 7.31 -50.12
C ALA A 339 -3.27 6.05 -50.11
N GLY A 340 -3.12 5.41 -51.27
CA GLY A 340 -2.36 4.17 -51.43
C GLY A 340 -2.86 3.01 -50.54
N ILE A 341 -4.14 2.94 -50.20
CA ILE A 341 -4.68 1.92 -49.26
C ILE A 341 -4.23 0.48 -49.61
N ASN A 342 -4.25 0.10 -50.89
CA ASN A 342 -3.81 -1.22 -51.35
C ASN A 342 -2.38 -1.22 -51.92
N ASN A 343 -1.58 -0.18 -51.66
CA ASN A 343 -0.26 -0.07 -52.28
C ASN A 343 0.75 -1.06 -51.69
N THR A 344 1.29 -1.96 -52.52
CA THR A 344 2.41 -2.86 -52.15
C THR A 344 3.74 -2.52 -52.84
N ALA A 345 3.75 -1.49 -53.69
CA ALA A 345 4.93 -1.02 -54.42
C ALA A 345 5.78 0.00 -53.64
N SER A 346 6.92 0.41 -54.19
CA SER A 346 7.90 1.31 -53.57
C SER A 346 8.07 2.63 -54.32
N PHE A 347 8.58 3.64 -53.63
CA PHE A 347 8.93 4.96 -54.18
C PHE A 347 7.73 5.70 -54.82
N ASN A 348 6.55 5.62 -54.21
CA ASN A 348 5.35 6.31 -54.65
C ASN A 348 5.01 7.51 -53.75
N ALA A 349 4.50 8.58 -54.35
CA ALA A 349 4.07 9.80 -53.69
C ALA A 349 2.59 10.06 -54.00
N PHE A 350 1.68 9.81 -53.06
CA PHE A 350 0.23 9.94 -53.25
C PHE A 350 -0.37 10.96 -52.29
N PHE A 351 -0.98 12.00 -52.82
CA PHE A 351 -1.53 13.11 -52.06
C PHE A 351 -2.98 13.34 -52.50
N GLY A 352 -3.95 13.01 -51.66
CA GLY A 352 -5.37 13.15 -51.95
C GLY A 352 -6.19 11.96 -51.46
N ASP A 353 -7.50 12.17 -51.34
CA ASP A 353 -8.45 11.09 -51.05
C ASP A 353 -8.37 9.99 -52.11
N ASN A 354 -8.14 8.75 -51.69
CA ASN A 354 -8.02 7.58 -52.57
C ASN A 354 -6.96 7.67 -53.69
N ALA A 355 -6.03 8.62 -53.65
CA ALA A 355 -4.96 8.71 -54.65
C ALA A 355 -4.14 7.39 -54.68
N GLY A 356 -4.00 6.78 -55.86
CA GLY A 356 -3.31 5.48 -56.04
C GLY A 356 -3.94 4.30 -55.30
N GLY A 357 -5.25 4.34 -55.03
CA GLY A 357 -5.96 3.40 -54.16
C GLY A 357 -5.79 1.91 -54.47
N THR A 358 -5.52 1.52 -55.74
CA THR A 358 -5.34 0.12 -56.15
C THR A 358 -3.93 -0.23 -56.64
N ASN A 359 -2.89 0.54 -56.29
CA ASN A 359 -1.55 0.35 -56.84
C ASN A 359 -0.73 -0.81 -56.25
N VAL A 360 -0.89 -2.02 -56.80
CA VAL A 360 -0.25 -3.23 -56.26
C VAL A 360 1.21 -3.40 -56.76
N GLY A 361 1.59 -2.87 -57.93
CA GLY A 361 2.92 -3.13 -58.52
C GLY A 361 3.68 -1.94 -59.10
N GLY A 362 3.03 -0.78 -59.30
CA GLY A 362 3.64 0.37 -59.97
C GLY A 362 4.58 1.15 -59.05
N ASN A 363 5.84 1.33 -59.46
CA ASN A 363 6.82 2.11 -58.72
C ASN A 363 6.99 3.51 -59.33
N LEU A 364 7.58 4.44 -58.57
CA LEU A 364 7.97 5.77 -59.06
C LEU A 364 6.79 6.63 -59.56
N ASN A 365 5.62 6.47 -58.94
CA ASN A 365 4.43 7.25 -59.29
C ASN A 365 4.24 8.46 -58.37
N SER A 366 3.80 9.58 -58.94
CA SER A 366 3.51 10.83 -58.25
C SER A 366 2.07 11.27 -58.54
N PHE A 367 1.14 11.02 -57.61
CA PHE A 367 -0.29 11.33 -57.76
C PHE A 367 -0.73 12.38 -56.76
N PHE A 368 -1.25 13.50 -57.26
CA PHE A 368 -1.65 14.65 -56.46
C PHE A 368 -3.07 15.08 -56.87
N GLY A 369 -4.05 14.78 -56.04
CA GLY A 369 -5.47 15.06 -56.27
C GLY A 369 -6.35 13.91 -55.77
N SER A 370 -7.59 14.23 -55.39
CA SER A 370 -8.57 13.20 -55.02
C SER A 370 -8.85 12.30 -56.22
N GLY A 371 -8.74 10.99 -56.02
CA GLY A 371 -8.91 9.95 -57.04
C GLY A 371 -7.84 9.94 -58.15
N ALA A 372 -6.76 10.72 -58.04
CA ALA A 372 -5.68 10.70 -59.03
C ALA A 372 -5.01 9.31 -59.07
N GLY A 373 -4.91 8.74 -60.27
CA GLY A 373 -4.33 7.40 -60.47
C GLY A 373 -5.01 6.28 -59.70
N PHE A 374 -6.30 6.43 -59.33
CA PHE A 374 -6.99 5.48 -58.44
C PHE A 374 -6.86 4.02 -58.88
N ALA A 375 -7.12 3.75 -60.17
CA ALA A 375 -7.11 2.41 -60.74
C ALA A 375 -5.73 1.96 -61.26
N ASN A 376 -4.67 2.75 -61.05
CA ASN A 376 -3.34 2.32 -61.47
C ASN A 376 -2.93 1.10 -60.67
N THR A 377 -2.81 -0.05 -61.32
CA THR A 377 -2.50 -1.34 -60.68
C THR A 377 -1.03 -1.72 -60.83
N ALA A 378 -0.36 -1.37 -61.93
CA ALA A 378 1.01 -1.78 -62.25
C ALA A 378 1.85 -0.73 -63.01
N GLY A 379 1.23 0.35 -63.50
CA GLY A 379 1.88 1.42 -64.23
C GLY A 379 2.96 2.11 -63.40
N SER A 380 4.13 2.34 -63.97
CA SER A 380 5.29 2.94 -63.29
C SER A 380 5.71 4.26 -63.94
N GLY A 381 6.31 5.16 -63.16
CA GLY A 381 6.84 6.43 -63.66
C GLY A 381 5.77 7.44 -64.07
N ASN A 382 4.57 7.36 -63.51
CA ASN A 382 3.46 8.26 -63.84
C ASN A 382 3.45 9.51 -62.94
N SER A 383 3.06 10.65 -63.50
CA SER A 383 2.93 11.95 -62.82
C SER A 383 1.54 12.52 -63.05
N PHE A 384 0.63 12.35 -62.10
CA PHE A 384 -0.76 12.80 -62.20
C PHE A 384 -1.07 13.89 -61.18
N PHE A 385 -1.56 15.03 -61.66
CA PHE A 385 -1.84 16.21 -60.85
C PHE A 385 -3.21 16.78 -61.22
N GLY A 386 -4.22 16.62 -60.35
CA GLY A 386 -5.60 17.06 -60.58
C GLY A 386 -6.62 16.09 -60.00
N PHE A 387 -7.87 16.55 -59.84
CA PHE A 387 -8.98 15.67 -59.48
C PHE A 387 -9.18 14.62 -60.59
N HIS A 388 -9.12 13.34 -60.23
CA HIS A 388 -9.26 12.21 -61.15
C HIS A 388 -8.31 12.21 -62.37
N ALA A 389 -7.16 12.90 -62.29
CA ALA A 389 -6.12 12.79 -63.30
C ALA A 389 -5.65 11.33 -63.40
N GLY A 390 -5.72 10.75 -64.59
CA GLY A 390 -5.36 9.34 -64.83
C GLY A 390 -6.14 8.35 -63.98
N ILE A 391 -7.40 8.64 -63.59
CA ILE A 391 -8.17 7.79 -62.67
C ILE A 391 -8.22 6.31 -63.12
N ASN A 392 -8.33 6.03 -64.42
CA ASN A 392 -8.33 4.67 -64.97
C ASN A 392 -6.98 4.23 -65.56
N ASP A 393 -5.91 5.04 -65.42
CA ASP A 393 -4.61 4.78 -66.03
C ASP A 393 -3.95 3.52 -65.45
N THR A 394 -3.69 2.53 -66.31
CA THR A 394 -2.89 1.34 -65.98
C THR A 394 -1.56 1.27 -66.73
N ALA A 395 -1.20 2.32 -67.46
CA ALA A 395 -0.03 2.38 -68.33
C ALA A 395 1.17 3.06 -67.64
N SER A 396 2.32 3.17 -68.30
CA SER A 396 3.55 3.73 -67.70
C SER A 396 4.02 5.00 -68.40
N PHE A 397 4.83 5.79 -67.69
CA PHE A 397 5.49 7.00 -68.20
C PHE A 397 4.53 8.09 -68.72
N ASN A 398 3.39 8.26 -68.05
CA ASN A 398 2.40 9.27 -68.38
C ASN A 398 2.46 10.48 -67.46
N ALA A 399 2.28 11.68 -68.02
CA ALA A 399 2.28 12.97 -67.33
C ALA A 399 0.94 13.67 -67.55
N PHE A 400 0.02 13.61 -66.57
CA PHE A 400 -1.33 14.18 -66.67
C PHE A 400 -1.54 15.29 -65.64
N PHE A 401 -1.78 16.51 -66.11
CA PHE A 401 -1.93 17.69 -65.28
C PHE A 401 -3.25 18.39 -65.62
N GLY A 402 -4.24 18.24 -64.75
CA GLY A 402 -5.56 18.81 -64.90
C GLY A 402 -6.67 17.89 -64.40
N ASP A 403 -7.83 18.47 -64.11
CA ASP A 403 -9.04 17.72 -63.80
C ASP A 403 -9.38 16.74 -64.93
N ASN A 404 -9.54 15.45 -64.59
CA ASN A 404 -9.84 14.36 -65.52
C ASN A 404 -8.86 14.21 -66.71
N ALA A 405 -7.65 14.79 -66.65
CA ALA A 405 -6.66 14.60 -67.71
C ALA A 405 -6.31 13.10 -67.83
N GLY A 406 -6.42 12.54 -69.05
CA GLY A 406 -6.15 11.12 -69.30
C GLY A 406 -7.12 10.14 -68.59
N GLY A 407 -8.32 10.58 -68.22
CA GLY A 407 -9.23 9.84 -67.34
C GLY A 407 -9.63 8.42 -67.79
N SER A 408 -9.58 8.11 -69.09
CA SER A 408 -9.90 6.77 -69.64
C SER A 408 -8.70 6.04 -70.23
N ASN A 409 -7.47 6.54 -70.01
CA ASN A 409 -6.27 5.87 -70.49
C ASN A 409 -6.12 4.54 -69.79
N VAL A 410 -5.86 3.46 -70.53
CA VAL A 410 -5.67 2.12 -69.95
C VAL A 410 -4.35 1.52 -70.44
N GLY A 411 -3.95 1.76 -71.70
CA GLY A 411 -2.74 1.20 -72.29
C GLY A 411 -1.74 2.20 -72.89
N GLY A 412 -2.15 3.46 -73.10
CA GLY A 412 -1.29 4.46 -73.75
C GLY A 412 -0.13 4.88 -72.85
N SER A 413 1.11 4.67 -73.29
CA SER A 413 2.32 5.07 -72.54
C SER A 413 2.98 6.30 -73.16
N HIS A 414 3.84 6.99 -72.40
CA HIS A 414 4.58 8.18 -72.86
C HIS A 414 3.70 9.38 -73.27
N ASN A 415 2.53 9.53 -72.65
CA ASN A 415 1.61 10.63 -72.94
C ASN A 415 1.84 11.83 -72.00
N SER A 416 1.72 13.04 -72.54
CA SER A 416 1.85 14.31 -71.83
C SER A 416 0.60 15.18 -72.02
N PHE A 417 -0.31 15.19 -71.05
CA PHE A 417 -1.58 15.90 -71.11
C PHE A 417 -1.64 17.03 -70.07
N PHE A 418 -1.80 18.26 -70.53
CA PHE A 418 -1.81 19.46 -69.70
C PHE A 418 -3.07 20.30 -69.96
N GLY A 419 -4.04 20.26 -69.05
CA GLY A 419 -5.32 20.97 -69.11
C GLY A 419 -6.47 20.15 -68.54
N SER A 420 -7.57 20.78 -68.14
CA SER A 420 -8.78 20.05 -67.72
C SER A 420 -9.43 19.34 -68.92
N GLY A 421 -9.75 18.05 -68.75
CA GLY A 421 -10.38 17.19 -69.76
C GLY A 421 -9.48 16.80 -70.93
N THR A 422 -8.17 17.08 -70.88
CA THR A 422 -7.24 16.74 -71.97
C THR A 422 -7.04 15.24 -72.10
N GLY A 423 -7.15 14.72 -73.32
CA GLY A 423 -6.96 13.30 -73.60
C GLY A 423 -7.88 12.38 -72.81
N PHE A 424 -9.05 12.86 -72.35
CA PHE A 424 -9.93 12.10 -71.46
C PHE A 424 -10.33 10.74 -72.01
N ALA A 425 -10.66 10.62 -73.31
CA ALA A 425 -11.06 9.36 -73.93
C ALA A 425 -9.91 8.62 -74.65
N ASN A 426 -8.66 9.03 -74.45
CA ASN A 426 -7.52 8.24 -74.93
C ASN A 426 -7.51 6.91 -74.19
N VAL A 427 -7.58 5.78 -74.91
CA VAL A 427 -7.61 4.44 -74.29
C VAL A 427 -6.25 3.76 -74.44
N SER A 428 -5.65 3.82 -75.63
CA SER A 428 -4.40 3.11 -75.94
C SER A 428 -3.37 3.92 -76.72
N GLY A 429 -3.69 5.13 -77.18
CA GLY A 429 -2.75 5.99 -77.89
C GLY A 429 -1.54 6.33 -77.01
N GLY A 430 -0.33 6.05 -77.50
CA GLY A 430 0.94 6.38 -76.86
C GLY A 430 1.65 7.56 -77.54
N ASP A 431 2.66 8.10 -76.87
CA ASP A 431 3.56 9.14 -77.40
C ASP A 431 2.85 10.45 -77.80
N ASN A 432 1.73 10.78 -77.16
CA ASN A 432 0.96 11.99 -77.46
C ASN A 432 1.32 13.16 -76.54
N THR A 433 1.20 14.38 -77.07
CA THR A 433 1.24 15.61 -76.26
C THR A 433 0.02 16.47 -76.56
N PHE A 434 -0.81 16.73 -75.53
CA PHE A 434 -1.99 17.60 -75.62
C PHE A 434 -1.89 18.70 -74.57
N VAL A 435 -2.14 19.94 -75.00
CA VAL A 435 -2.06 21.12 -74.13
C VAL A 435 -3.26 22.02 -74.37
N GLY A 436 -3.97 22.40 -73.30
CA GLY A 436 -5.14 23.28 -73.33
C GLY A 436 -6.45 22.59 -72.95
N TYR A 437 -7.47 23.33 -72.56
CA TYR A 437 -8.76 22.76 -72.12
C TYR A 437 -9.39 21.85 -73.19
N HIS A 438 -9.69 20.59 -72.84
CA HIS A 438 -10.30 19.57 -73.70
C HIS A 438 -9.52 19.23 -74.99
N SER A 439 -8.23 19.57 -75.06
CA SER A 439 -7.39 19.17 -76.18
C SER A 439 -7.28 17.65 -76.28
N GLY A 440 -7.48 17.10 -77.48
CA GLY A 440 -7.37 15.67 -77.74
C GLY A 440 -8.44 14.81 -77.03
N ILE A 441 -9.57 15.39 -76.60
CA ILE A 441 -10.57 14.71 -75.77
C ILE A 441 -11.10 13.40 -76.36
N ASN A 442 -11.26 13.32 -77.69
CA ASN A 442 -11.77 12.15 -78.42
C ASN A 442 -10.66 11.41 -79.21
N ASN A 443 -9.39 11.64 -78.88
CA ASN A 443 -8.31 10.84 -79.46
C ASN A 443 -8.38 9.45 -78.82
N THR A 444 -8.43 8.38 -79.61
CA THR A 444 -8.65 6.98 -79.15
C THR A 444 -7.46 6.09 -79.42
#